data_AF-A0A519LY60-F1
#
_entry.id   AF-A0A519LY60-F1
#
_cell.length_a   1.000
_cell.length_b   1.000
_cell.length_c   1.000
_cell.angle_alpha   90.00
_cell.angle_beta   90.00
_cell.angle_gamma   90.00
#
_symmetry.space_group_name_H-M   'P 1'
#
loop_
_entity.id
_entity.type
_entity.pdbx_description
1 polymer ?
#
loop_
_entity_poly.entity_id
_entity_poly.type
_entity_poly.pdbx_seq_one_letter_code
_entity_poly.pdbx_strand_id
1 'polypeptide(L)'
;VAAAKAAPGTVTYGSPGNGTSIHLAGDLFEKAAGVKLSHIPYKGSNPALMDALAGNVDLLVSSLPSAMGQIKSGKLRPLAVTSAKRSSSLPDVPTVAESGFKGFDVSTWYGVFAPAGTPAAVVAAVNAEVNKLLGTADMKAAIHAQGAEPEAMSPAQLGTLLKTEYVQWKGIVEASGAKIE
;
A
#
# COMPACT_ATOMS: atom_id res chain seq x y z
N VAL A 1 16.92 7.63 -5.12
CA VAL A 1 17.51 8.61 -4.18
C VAL A 1 18.56 9.49 -4.84
N ALA A 2 19.72 8.95 -5.28
CA ALA A 2 20.77 9.78 -5.89
C ALA A 2 20.27 10.64 -7.07
N ALA A 3 19.51 10.05 -8.01
CA ALA A 3 18.90 10.79 -9.12
C ALA A 3 18.01 11.96 -8.65
N ALA A 4 17.11 11.70 -7.69
CA ALA A 4 16.23 12.72 -7.13
C ALA A 4 16.98 13.80 -6.32
N LYS A 5 18.14 13.49 -5.72
CA LYS A 5 19.02 14.48 -5.08
C LYS A 5 19.76 15.35 -6.09
N ALA A 6 20.20 14.75 -7.20
CA ALA A 6 20.90 15.46 -8.27
C ALA A 6 19.97 16.43 -9.02
N ALA A 7 18.69 16.09 -9.16
CA ALA A 7 17.70 16.94 -9.83
C ALA A 7 16.36 16.95 -9.07
N PRO A 8 16.25 17.74 -7.97
CA PRO A 8 15.06 17.77 -7.13
C PRO A 8 13.79 18.14 -7.91
N GLY A 9 12.73 17.34 -7.75
CA GLY A 9 11.42 17.56 -8.39
C GLY A 9 11.32 17.13 -9.85
N THR A 10 12.36 16.52 -10.42
CA THR A 10 12.32 16.01 -11.81
C THR A 10 11.88 14.56 -11.91
N VAL A 11 12.19 13.74 -10.89
CA VAL A 11 11.75 12.35 -10.83
C VAL A 11 10.27 12.33 -10.42
N THR A 12 9.43 11.81 -11.30
CA THR A 12 7.98 11.71 -11.13
C THR A 12 7.59 10.38 -10.48
N TYR A 13 6.46 10.36 -9.76
CA TYR A 13 5.84 9.10 -9.33
C TYR A 13 4.31 9.14 -9.45
N GLY A 14 3.74 8.06 -9.98
CA GLY A 14 2.30 7.83 -9.99
C GLY A 14 1.80 7.25 -8.68
N SER A 15 0.59 7.65 -8.27
CA SER A 15 -0.15 7.04 -7.16
C SER A 15 -1.65 6.92 -7.50
N PRO A 16 -2.46 6.14 -6.75
CA PRO A 16 -3.89 6.00 -7.00
C PRO A 16 -4.73 7.22 -6.60
N GLY A 17 -4.11 8.33 -6.18
CA GLY A 17 -4.77 9.60 -5.96
C GLY A 17 -4.31 10.33 -4.71
N ASN A 18 -4.67 11.61 -4.63
CA ASN A 18 -4.39 12.48 -3.49
C ASN A 18 -5.02 11.93 -2.20
N GLY A 19 -4.28 12.05 -1.09
CA GLY A 19 -4.74 11.62 0.24
C GLY A 19 -4.82 10.11 0.48
N THR A 20 -4.56 9.28 -0.53
CA THR A 20 -4.49 7.81 -0.33
C THR A 20 -3.28 7.45 0.55
N SER A 21 -3.37 6.35 1.32
CA SER A 21 -2.21 5.84 2.09
C SER A 21 -0.98 5.58 1.20
N ILE A 22 -1.21 5.22 -0.07
CA ILE A 22 -0.17 5.01 -1.08
C ILE A 22 0.48 6.34 -1.50
N HIS A 23 -0.29 7.40 -1.72
CA HIS A 23 0.27 8.74 -1.93
C HIS A 23 1.12 9.18 -0.72
N LEU A 24 0.59 9.01 0.48
CA LEU A 24 1.27 9.40 1.72
C LEU A 24 2.52 8.54 1.99
N ALA A 25 2.56 7.29 1.54
CA ALA A 25 3.80 6.49 1.56
C ALA A 25 4.91 7.14 0.74
N GLY A 26 4.56 7.73 -0.41
CA GLY A 26 5.48 8.52 -1.23
C GLY A 26 6.00 9.76 -0.50
N ASP A 27 5.10 10.57 0.08
CA ASP A 27 5.45 11.76 0.87
C ASP A 27 6.36 11.41 2.07
N LEU A 28 6.02 10.35 2.81
CA LEU A 28 6.83 9.87 3.92
C LEU A 28 8.22 9.41 3.45
N PHE A 29 8.31 8.79 2.27
CA PHE A 29 9.59 8.38 1.70
C PHE A 29 10.44 9.59 1.30
N GLU A 30 9.83 10.60 0.67
CA GLU A 30 10.50 11.86 0.34
C GLU A 30 11.12 12.51 1.59
N LYS A 31 10.33 12.59 2.66
CA LYS A 31 10.77 13.11 3.97
C LYS A 31 11.89 12.28 4.57
N ALA A 32 11.74 10.95 4.62
CA ALA A 32 12.75 10.05 5.18
C ALA A 32 14.06 10.07 4.39
N ALA A 33 13.99 10.20 3.06
CA ALA A 33 15.16 10.18 2.19
C ALA A 33 15.79 11.56 1.94
N GLY A 34 15.12 12.63 2.35
CA GLY A 34 15.53 14.00 2.06
C GLY A 34 15.62 14.25 0.56
N VAL A 35 14.60 13.83 -0.19
CA VAL A 35 14.50 14.01 -1.64
C VAL A 35 13.19 14.71 -1.99
N LYS A 36 13.14 15.31 -3.17
CA LYS A 36 11.93 15.88 -3.74
C LYS A 36 11.58 15.14 -5.02
N LEU A 37 10.41 14.53 -5.05
CA LEU A 37 9.79 13.90 -6.22
C LEU A 37 8.62 14.76 -6.70
N SER A 38 8.12 14.47 -7.90
CA SER A 38 6.90 15.08 -8.43
C SER A 38 5.78 14.05 -8.41
N HIS A 39 4.78 14.26 -7.55
CA HIS A 39 3.63 13.38 -7.46
C HIS A 39 2.64 13.63 -8.59
N ILE A 40 2.30 12.58 -9.34
CA ILE A 40 1.25 12.58 -10.36
C ILE A 40 0.07 11.75 -9.84
N PRO A 41 -1.05 12.38 -9.42
CA PRO A 41 -2.22 11.67 -8.92
C PRO A 41 -3.07 11.11 -10.05
N TYR A 42 -3.52 9.86 -9.88
CA TYR A 42 -4.47 9.21 -10.79
C TYR A 42 -5.79 8.90 -10.08
N LYS A 43 -6.81 8.53 -10.86
CA LYS A 43 -8.10 8.04 -10.34
C LYS A 43 -8.05 6.53 -10.08
N GLY A 44 -7.15 6.10 -9.20
CA GLY A 44 -6.95 4.70 -8.84
C GLY A 44 -5.66 4.08 -9.38
N SER A 45 -5.35 2.86 -8.94
CA SER A 45 -4.06 2.20 -9.20
C SER A 45 -3.86 1.80 -10.66
N ASN A 46 -4.92 1.41 -11.37
CA ASN A 46 -4.80 0.91 -12.74
C ASN A 46 -4.32 2.00 -13.72
N PRO A 47 -4.89 3.22 -13.76
CA PRO A 47 -4.36 4.29 -14.61
C PRO A 47 -2.90 4.65 -14.28
N ALA A 48 -2.54 4.74 -12.99
CA ALA A 48 -1.15 5.02 -12.58
C ALA A 48 -0.18 3.94 -13.06
N LEU A 49 -0.59 2.67 -12.93
CA LEU A 49 0.18 1.52 -13.41
C LEU A 49 0.41 1.57 -14.92
N MET A 50 -0.63 1.87 -15.69
CA MET A 50 -0.53 1.94 -17.15
C MET A 50 0.41 3.06 -17.61
N ASP A 51 0.38 4.21 -16.95
CA ASP A 51 1.29 5.32 -17.27
C ASP A 51 2.75 5.01 -16.89
N ALA A 52 2.97 4.33 -15.77
CA ALA A 52 4.32 3.86 -15.41
C ALA A 52 4.85 2.84 -16.43
N LEU A 53 4.00 1.93 -16.91
CA LEU A 53 4.36 0.97 -17.97
C LEU A 53 4.64 1.65 -19.32
N ALA A 54 3.95 2.75 -19.61
CA ALA A 54 4.17 3.55 -20.81
C ALA A 54 5.42 4.45 -20.71
N GLY A 55 5.99 4.62 -19.51
CA GLY A 55 7.10 5.54 -19.25
C GLY A 55 6.69 7.00 -19.10
N ASN A 56 5.40 7.28 -18.88
CA ASN A 56 4.89 8.64 -18.65
C ASN A 56 5.24 9.15 -17.23
N VAL A 57 5.48 8.24 -16.30
CA VAL A 57 6.01 8.53 -14.96
C VAL A 57 7.21 7.62 -14.66
N ASP A 58 8.21 8.14 -13.95
CA ASP A 58 9.46 7.43 -13.68
C ASP A 58 9.28 6.28 -12.69
N LEU A 59 8.39 6.49 -11.71
CA LEU A 59 8.12 5.58 -10.60
C LEU A 59 6.63 5.34 -10.43
N LEU A 60 6.30 4.20 -9.83
CA LEU A 60 4.97 3.88 -9.34
C LEU A 60 5.04 3.55 -7.86
N VAL A 61 4.27 4.26 -7.03
CA VAL A 61 3.99 3.84 -5.66
C VAL A 61 2.63 3.18 -5.67
N SER A 62 2.56 1.90 -5.28
CA SER A 62 1.31 1.12 -5.36
C SER A 62 1.24 0.02 -4.31
N SER A 63 0.05 -0.56 -4.14
CA SER A 63 -0.12 -1.81 -3.40
C SER A 63 0.39 -2.99 -4.23
N LEU A 64 0.97 -4.00 -3.57
CA LEU A 64 1.45 -5.20 -4.26
C LEU A 64 0.36 -5.88 -5.10
N PRO A 65 -0.88 -6.11 -4.63
CA PRO A 65 -1.93 -6.75 -5.44
C PRO A 65 -2.14 -6.12 -6.81
N SER A 66 -2.07 -4.79 -6.89
CA SER A 66 -2.24 -4.08 -8.16
C SER A 66 -1.05 -4.20 -9.11
N ALA A 67 0.16 -4.43 -8.59
CA ALA A 67 1.40 -4.43 -9.37
C ALA A 67 1.99 -5.82 -9.63
N MET A 68 1.63 -6.84 -8.84
CA MET A 68 2.27 -8.16 -8.85
C MET A 68 2.26 -8.84 -10.22
N GLY A 69 1.18 -8.72 -11.00
CA GLY A 69 1.13 -9.28 -12.36
C GLY A 69 2.19 -8.69 -13.29
N GLN A 70 2.42 -7.38 -13.19
CA GLN A 70 3.42 -6.68 -14.02
C GLN A 70 4.85 -6.91 -13.50
N ILE A 71 5.02 -7.06 -12.18
CA ILE A 71 6.30 -7.46 -11.59
C ILE A 71 6.69 -8.87 -12.04
N LYS A 72 5.77 -9.84 -11.95
CA LYS A 72 6.01 -11.24 -12.36
C LYS A 72 6.31 -11.38 -13.85
N SER A 73 5.71 -10.55 -14.69
CA SER A 73 5.99 -10.54 -16.14
C SER A 73 7.27 -9.78 -16.52
N GLY A 74 7.99 -9.20 -15.55
CA GLY A 74 9.23 -8.45 -15.78
C GLY A 74 9.03 -7.06 -16.39
N LYS A 75 7.79 -6.60 -16.53
CA LYS A 75 7.46 -5.27 -17.07
C LYS A 75 7.63 -4.16 -16.04
N LEU A 76 7.49 -4.48 -14.76
CA LEU A 76 7.85 -3.60 -13.66
C LEU A 76 8.99 -4.19 -12.84
N ARG A 77 9.92 -3.33 -12.44
CA ARG A 77 10.97 -3.68 -11.50
C ARG A 77 10.64 -3.15 -10.10
N PRO A 78 10.40 -4.03 -9.11
CA PRO A 78 10.23 -3.59 -7.73
C PRO A 78 11.55 -3.06 -7.17
N LEU A 79 11.53 -1.89 -6.53
CA LEU A 79 12.72 -1.26 -5.95
C LEU A 79 12.83 -1.52 -4.44
N ALA A 80 11.71 -1.40 -3.73
CA ALA A 80 11.59 -1.67 -2.30
C ALA A 80 10.13 -1.96 -1.95
N VAL A 81 9.90 -2.67 -0.84
CA VAL A 81 8.58 -2.74 -0.18
C VAL A 81 8.54 -1.76 0.99
N THR A 82 7.36 -1.19 1.25
CA THR A 82 7.16 -0.13 2.25
C THR A 82 6.85 -0.67 3.66
N SER A 83 6.57 -1.96 3.79
CA SER A 83 6.33 -2.63 5.07
C SER A 83 7.62 -2.80 5.89
N ALA A 84 7.49 -2.91 7.21
CA ALA A 84 8.62 -3.17 8.12
C ALA A 84 9.42 -4.44 7.77
N LYS A 85 8.76 -5.44 7.16
CA LYS A 85 9.36 -6.70 6.73
C LYS A 85 9.20 -6.89 5.23
N ARG A 86 10.07 -7.70 4.63
CA ARG A 86 9.95 -8.09 3.23
C ARG A 86 8.63 -8.83 3.00
N SER A 87 8.07 -8.68 1.80
CA SER A 87 6.92 -9.49 1.39
C SER A 87 7.38 -10.93 1.14
N SER A 88 6.61 -11.91 1.60
CA SER A 88 6.85 -13.32 1.29
C SER A 88 6.87 -13.60 -0.21
N SER A 89 6.17 -12.77 -0.99
CA SER A 89 6.02 -12.90 -2.44
C SER A 89 7.11 -12.16 -3.23
N LEU A 90 7.94 -11.37 -2.55
CA LEU A 90 9.10 -10.65 -3.10
C LEU A 90 10.29 -10.71 -2.12
N PRO A 91 10.78 -11.92 -1.77
CA PRO A 91 11.78 -12.09 -0.70
C PRO A 91 13.13 -11.43 -1.01
N ASP A 92 13.44 -11.23 -2.28
CA ASP A 92 14.69 -10.59 -2.74
C ASP A 92 14.59 -9.06 -2.80
N VAL A 93 13.38 -8.50 -2.70
CA VAL A 93 13.16 -7.05 -2.71
C VAL A 93 13.33 -6.53 -1.29
N PRO A 94 14.25 -5.60 -1.05
CA PRO A 94 14.48 -5.06 0.28
C PRO A 94 13.30 -4.22 0.76
N THR A 95 13.22 -4.02 2.07
CA THR A 95 12.33 -2.97 2.59
C THR A 95 12.96 -1.58 2.41
N VAL A 96 12.14 -0.53 2.48
CA VAL A 96 12.63 0.85 2.57
C VAL A 96 13.53 1.03 3.80
N ALA A 97 13.18 0.40 4.93
CA ALA A 97 13.99 0.43 6.14
C ALA A 97 15.37 -0.24 5.97
N GLU A 98 15.43 -1.40 5.31
CA GLU A 98 16.69 -2.08 4.96
C GLU A 98 17.54 -1.27 3.97
N SER A 99 16.89 -0.41 3.17
CA SER A 99 17.54 0.47 2.18
C SER A 99 18.13 1.74 2.79
N GLY A 100 18.15 1.86 4.12
CA GLY A 100 18.80 2.96 4.85
C GLY A 100 17.85 3.94 5.55
N PHE A 101 16.54 3.74 5.45
CA PHE A 101 15.53 4.64 6.02
C PHE A 101 14.84 4.00 7.23
N LYS A 102 15.59 3.85 8.32
CA LYS A 102 15.13 3.14 9.53
C LYS A 102 13.78 3.66 10.04
N GLY A 103 12.94 2.74 10.52
CA GLY A 103 11.62 3.06 11.05
C GLY A 103 10.53 3.29 10.00
N PHE A 104 10.86 3.15 8.71
CA PHE A 104 9.87 3.20 7.65
C PHE A 104 9.00 1.94 7.67
N ASP A 105 7.71 2.12 7.95
CA ASP A 105 6.69 1.07 7.89
C ASP A 105 5.35 1.68 7.47
N VAL A 106 5.01 1.48 6.21
CA VAL A 106 3.73 1.89 5.64
C VAL A 106 3.17 0.71 4.87
N SER A 107 2.10 0.13 5.41
CA SER A 107 1.45 -1.05 4.83
C SER A 107 0.01 -0.71 4.46
N THR A 108 -0.50 -1.35 3.40
CA THR A 108 -1.91 -1.26 3.02
C THR A 108 -2.60 -2.56 3.42
N TRP A 109 -3.77 -2.44 4.04
CA TRP A 109 -4.63 -3.58 4.39
C TRP A 109 -6.00 -3.44 3.72
N TYR A 110 -6.71 -4.55 3.59
CA TYR A 110 -8.06 -4.62 3.05
C TYR A 110 -8.96 -5.32 4.07
N GLY A 111 -10.18 -4.79 4.24
CA GLY A 111 -11.14 -5.32 5.20
C GLY A 111 -12.55 -5.39 4.61
N VAL A 112 -13.39 -6.25 5.18
CA VAL A 112 -14.81 -6.35 4.84
C VAL A 112 -15.61 -5.54 5.85
N PHE A 113 -16.43 -4.62 5.35
CA PHE A 113 -17.28 -3.75 6.16
C PHE A 113 -18.75 -3.97 5.83
N ALA A 114 -19.61 -3.81 6.83
CA ALA A 114 -21.05 -3.84 6.68
C ALA A 114 -21.65 -2.47 7.07
N PRO A 115 -22.86 -2.11 6.58
CA PRO A 115 -23.53 -0.87 6.97
C PRO A 115 -23.68 -0.74 8.49
N ALA A 116 -23.63 0.50 8.99
CA ALA A 116 -23.89 0.78 10.39
C ALA A 116 -25.29 0.27 10.80
N GLY A 117 -25.38 -0.39 11.96
CA GLY A 117 -26.62 -1.00 12.43
C GLY A 117 -26.90 -2.41 11.91
N THR A 118 -26.02 -3.01 11.08
CA THR A 118 -26.13 -4.42 10.71
C THR A 118 -26.18 -5.30 11.98
N PRO A 119 -27.15 -6.23 12.12
CA PRO A 119 -27.27 -7.05 13.32
C PRO A 119 -26.00 -7.83 13.65
N ALA A 120 -25.62 -7.87 14.93
CA ALA A 120 -24.38 -8.51 15.39
C ALA A 120 -24.28 -9.99 14.97
N ALA A 121 -25.40 -10.71 14.95
CA ALA A 121 -25.45 -12.10 14.49
C ALA A 121 -25.07 -12.26 13.02
N VAL A 122 -25.46 -11.31 12.15
CA VAL A 122 -25.10 -11.31 10.72
C VAL A 122 -23.60 -11.03 10.57
N VAL A 123 -23.08 -10.04 11.30
CA VAL A 123 -21.64 -9.73 11.30
C VAL A 123 -20.81 -10.92 11.76
N ALA A 124 -21.25 -11.60 12.83
CA ALA A 124 -20.57 -12.78 13.35
C ALA A 124 -20.58 -13.94 12.35
N ALA A 125 -21.72 -14.21 11.70
CA ALA A 125 -21.84 -15.28 10.71
C ALA A 125 -20.93 -15.02 9.49
N VAL A 126 -20.94 -13.81 8.94
CA VAL A 126 -20.08 -13.43 7.80
C VAL A 126 -18.60 -13.50 8.20
N ASN A 127 -18.23 -13.00 9.37
CA ASN A 127 -16.85 -13.05 9.84
C ASN A 127 -16.35 -14.50 10.00
N ALA A 128 -17.18 -15.39 10.53
CA ALA A 128 -16.84 -16.79 10.68
C ALA A 128 -16.54 -17.46 9.32
N GLU A 129 -17.39 -17.24 8.31
CA GLU A 129 -17.18 -17.81 6.98
C GLU A 129 -15.97 -17.17 6.26
N VAL A 130 -15.76 -15.86 6.38
CA VAL A 130 -14.57 -15.18 5.84
C VAL A 130 -13.30 -15.75 6.46
N ASN A 131 -13.24 -15.88 7.78
CA ASN A 131 -12.06 -16.42 8.48
C ASN A 131 -11.81 -17.89 8.11
N LYS A 132 -12.87 -18.68 7.93
CA LYS A 132 -12.76 -20.06 7.43
C LYS A 132 -12.18 -20.09 6.02
N LEU A 133 -12.67 -19.25 5.11
CA LEU A 133 -12.20 -19.15 3.73
C LEU A 133 -10.73 -18.74 3.68
N LEU A 134 -10.30 -17.74 4.46
CA LEU A 134 -8.90 -17.31 4.58
C LEU A 134 -7.97 -18.45 5.06
N GLY A 135 -8.51 -19.45 5.76
CA GLY A 135 -7.78 -20.63 6.20
C GLY A 135 -7.49 -21.65 5.10
N THR A 136 -8.27 -21.65 4.01
CA THR A 136 -8.19 -22.65 2.93
C THR A 136 -6.94 -22.50 2.06
N ALA A 137 -6.42 -23.61 1.53
CA ALA A 137 -5.22 -23.60 0.70
C ALA A 137 -5.39 -22.74 -0.56
N ASP A 138 -6.52 -22.86 -1.24
CA ASP A 138 -6.81 -22.11 -2.47
C ASP A 138 -6.87 -20.60 -2.22
N MET A 139 -7.51 -20.18 -1.13
CA MET A 139 -7.59 -18.76 -0.79
C MET A 139 -6.22 -18.19 -0.41
N LYS A 140 -5.45 -18.91 0.41
CA LYS A 140 -4.07 -18.53 0.75
C LYS A 140 -3.23 -18.39 -0.52
N ALA A 141 -3.29 -19.39 -1.40
CA ALA A 141 -2.57 -19.36 -2.68
C ALA A 141 -2.98 -18.17 -3.54
N ALA A 142 -4.28 -17.87 -3.65
CA ALA A 142 -4.79 -16.72 -4.42
C ALA A 142 -4.36 -15.36 -3.85
N ILE A 143 -4.31 -15.23 -2.52
CA ILE A 143 -3.87 -14.01 -1.82
C ILE A 143 -2.36 -13.82 -1.98
N HIS A 144 -1.56 -14.88 -1.75
CA HIS A 144 -0.11 -14.84 -1.95
C HIS A 144 0.25 -14.62 -3.43
N ALA A 145 -0.53 -15.14 -4.38
CA ALA A 145 -0.29 -14.89 -5.80
C ALA A 145 -0.35 -13.39 -6.15
N GLN A 146 -1.08 -12.61 -5.36
CA GLN A 146 -1.19 -11.15 -5.44
C GLN A 146 -0.22 -10.41 -4.50
N GLY A 147 0.67 -11.09 -3.79
CA GLY A 147 1.65 -10.45 -2.92
C GLY A 147 1.07 -9.92 -1.60
N ALA A 148 -0.12 -10.37 -1.23
CA ALA A 148 -0.75 -10.05 0.04
C ALA A 148 -0.61 -11.21 1.03
N GLU A 149 -0.94 -10.94 2.29
CA GLU A 149 -0.96 -11.91 3.38
C GLU A 149 -2.40 -12.10 3.88
N PRO A 150 -2.87 -13.34 4.07
CA PRO A 150 -4.18 -13.59 4.64
C PRO A 150 -4.15 -13.32 6.14
N GLU A 151 -5.04 -12.46 6.62
CA GLU A 151 -5.13 -12.11 8.04
C GLU A 151 -6.56 -12.28 8.55
N ALA A 152 -6.77 -13.31 9.37
CA ALA A 152 -8.04 -13.55 10.02
C ALA A 152 -8.14 -12.68 11.28
N MET A 153 -9.17 -11.85 11.36
CA MET A 153 -9.45 -11.00 12.52
C MET A 153 -10.89 -11.19 12.99
N SER A 154 -11.13 -11.04 14.29
CA SER A 154 -12.45 -10.79 14.82
C SER A 154 -12.93 -9.38 14.44
N PRO A 155 -14.25 -9.11 14.44
CA PRO A 155 -14.77 -7.77 14.18
C PRO A 155 -14.22 -6.72 15.16
N ALA A 156 -13.98 -7.11 16.42
CA ALA A 156 -13.40 -6.24 17.43
C ALA A 156 -11.93 -5.88 17.13
N GLN A 157 -11.13 -6.86 16.69
CA GLN A 157 -9.72 -6.62 16.30
C GLN A 157 -9.64 -5.66 15.11
N LEU A 158 -10.44 -5.89 14.05
CA LEU A 158 -10.49 -4.98 12.90
C LEU A 158 -10.97 -3.58 13.30
N GLY A 159 -11.95 -3.49 14.21
CA GLY A 159 -12.41 -2.22 14.77
C GLY A 159 -11.32 -1.46 15.54
N THR A 160 -10.47 -2.17 16.29
CA THR A 160 -9.31 -1.58 16.96
C THR A 160 -8.26 -1.13 15.96
N LEU A 161 -7.91 -1.97 14.97
CA LEU A 161 -6.97 -1.61 13.91
C LEU A 161 -7.41 -0.31 13.20
N LEU A 162 -8.67 -0.24 12.77
CA LEU A 162 -9.21 0.92 12.08
C LEU A 162 -9.09 2.21 12.92
N LYS A 163 -9.39 2.13 14.23
CA LYS A 163 -9.29 3.29 15.13
C LYS A 163 -7.84 3.74 15.30
N THR A 164 -6.91 2.80 15.47
CA THR A 164 -5.48 3.08 15.60
C THR A 164 -4.94 3.72 14.33
N GLU A 165 -5.21 3.12 13.18
CA GLU A 165 -4.84 3.63 11.86
C GLU A 165 -5.41 5.03 11.63
N TYR A 166 -6.69 5.26 11.94
CA TYR A 166 -7.32 6.57 11.78
C TYR A 166 -6.58 7.67 12.56
N VAL A 167 -6.21 7.41 13.82
CA VAL A 167 -5.47 8.38 14.64
C VAL A 167 -4.06 8.62 14.08
N GLN A 168 -3.36 7.55 13.68
CA GLN A 168 -2.02 7.65 13.10
C GLN A 168 -2.03 8.44 11.78
N TRP A 169 -2.91 8.08 10.87
CA TRP A 169 -3.00 8.70 9.55
C TRP A 169 -3.47 10.14 9.60
N LYS A 170 -4.30 10.52 10.58
CA LYS A 170 -4.68 11.93 10.78
C LYS A 170 -3.44 12.82 10.92
N GLY A 171 -2.51 12.45 11.79
CA GLY A 171 -1.27 13.22 11.99
C GLY A 171 -0.39 13.27 10.74
N ILE A 172 -0.33 12.17 9.99
CA ILE A 172 0.44 12.09 8.73
C ILE A 172 -0.17 13.00 7.67
N VAL A 173 -1.50 12.98 7.50
CA VAL A 173 -2.20 13.85 6.54
C VAL A 173 -1.97 15.33 6.89
N GLU A 174 -2.17 15.71 8.15
CA GLU A 174 -1.94 17.09 8.62
C GLU A 174 -0.49 17.54 8.36
N ALA A 175 0.49 16.67 8.61
CA ALA A 175 1.91 16.96 8.37
C ALA A 175 2.33 16.92 6.88
N SER A 176 1.59 16.22 6.02
CA SER A 176 1.83 16.18 4.57
C SER A 176 1.32 17.44 3.86
N GLY A 177 0.33 18.13 4.43
CA GLY A 177 -0.38 19.22 3.76
C GLY A 177 -1.25 18.75 2.58
N ALA A 178 -1.43 17.43 2.41
CA ALA A 178 -2.27 16.87 1.36
C ALA A 178 -3.71 17.37 1.46
N LYS A 179 -4.28 17.74 0.32
CA LYS A 179 -5.69 18.14 0.17
C LYS A 179 -6.37 17.24 -0.84
N ILE A 180 -7.62 16.91 -0.59
CA ILE A 180 -8.50 16.28 -1.57
C ILE A 180 -9.24 17.44 -2.24
N GLU A 181 -8.97 17.67 -3.52
CA GLU A 181 -9.70 18.61 -4.36
C GLU A 181 -10.74 17.85 -5.20
#